data_AF-A0A1F4Z8P7-F1
#
_entry.id   AF-A0A1F4Z8P7-F1
#
_cell.length_a   1.000
_cell.length_b   1.000
_cell.length_c   1.000
_cell.angle_alpha   90.00
_cell.angle_beta   90.00
_cell.angle_gamma   90.00
#
_symmetry.space_group_name_H-M   'P 1'
#
loop_
_entity.id
_entity.type
_entity.pdbx_description
1 polymer ?
#
loop_
_entity_poly.entity_id
_entity_poly.type
_entity_poly.pdbx_seq_one_letter_code
_entity_poly.pdbx_strand_id
1 'polypeptide(L)'
;MTRLGLYLLLAFIAANYLFTRAARYRIAAQTCMTIAQVNADPRCLYILNSKVYQKGSRTNLHRNHPCGMDVSSIIPGNHLTNFIKYLDPNYVANICSVSPSPTATPTRTPTPIRTPTPTSPSVIPGDANNDGRVNGVDYVIWNTHYGQTGSVGPAMGDFNTSGAVDGVDYVIWFVHYGQ
;
A
#
# COMPACT_ATOMS: atom_id res chain seq x y z
N MET A 1 52.68 -12.93 6.53
CA MET A 1 51.37 -13.55 6.77
C MET A 1 51.53 -15.06 6.72
N THR A 2 51.23 -15.77 7.80
CA THR A 2 51.34 -17.24 7.83
C THR A 2 50.27 -17.84 6.92
N ARG A 3 50.53 -18.99 6.30
CA ARG A 3 49.53 -19.72 5.49
C ARG A 3 48.19 -19.87 6.25
N LEU A 4 48.26 -20.07 7.56
CA LEU A 4 47.11 -20.13 8.46
C LEU A 4 46.27 -18.83 8.47
N GLY A 5 46.91 -17.66 8.48
CA GLY A 5 46.19 -16.37 8.47
C GLY A 5 45.40 -16.12 7.18
N LEU A 6 45.92 -16.57 6.03
CA LEU A 6 45.22 -16.48 4.74
C LEU A 6 44.00 -17.40 4.70
N TYR A 7 44.10 -18.62 5.23
CA TYR A 7 42.97 -19.54 5.31
C TYR A 7 41.84 -19.03 6.21
N LEU A 8 42.19 -18.41 7.35
CA LEU A 8 41.19 -17.81 8.25
C LEU A 8 40.47 -16.63 7.60
N LEU A 9 41.17 -15.76 6.86
CA LEU A 9 40.57 -14.65 6.13
C LEU A 9 39.58 -15.14 5.05
N LEU A 10 39.99 -16.12 4.24
CA LEU A 10 39.13 -16.70 3.20
C LEU A 10 37.91 -17.39 3.81
N ALA A 11 38.06 -18.09 4.92
CA ALA A 11 36.94 -18.70 5.64
C ALA A 11 35.94 -17.65 6.15
N PHE A 12 36.42 -16.52 6.69
CA PHE A 12 35.56 -15.42 7.13
C PHE A 12 34.80 -14.77 5.96
N ILE A 13 35.46 -14.52 4.83
CA ILE A 13 34.82 -13.95 3.63
C ILE A 13 33.76 -14.92 3.10
N ALA A 14 34.09 -16.20 2.98
CA ALA A 14 33.15 -17.23 2.55
C ALA A 14 31.95 -17.33 3.50
N ALA A 15 32.17 -17.34 4.82
CA ALA A 15 31.10 -17.39 5.80
C ALA A 15 30.15 -16.19 5.71
N ASN A 16 30.68 -14.97 5.55
CA ASN A 16 29.87 -13.76 5.36
C ASN A 16 29.10 -13.78 4.03
N TYR A 17 29.71 -14.28 2.96
CA TYR A 17 29.06 -14.44 1.65
C TYR A 17 27.93 -15.48 1.70
N LEU A 18 28.17 -16.63 2.34
CA LEU A 18 27.16 -17.67 2.56
C LEU A 18 26.02 -17.17 3.45
N PHE A 19 26.34 -16.44 4.52
CA PHE A 19 25.34 -15.88 5.42
C PHE A 19 24.45 -14.83 4.71
N THR A 20 25.05 -13.91 3.97
CA THR A 20 24.30 -12.90 3.20
C THR A 20 23.46 -13.52 2.09
N ARG A 21 23.97 -14.52 1.38
CA ARG A 21 23.19 -15.34 0.43
C ARG A 21 22.03 -16.02 1.15
N ALA A 22 22.28 -16.74 2.24
CA ALA A 22 21.25 -17.48 2.99
C ALA A 22 20.16 -16.56 3.56
N ALA A 23 20.52 -15.39 4.10
CA ALA A 23 19.57 -14.39 4.57
C ALA A 23 18.69 -13.85 3.43
N ARG A 24 19.29 -13.54 2.27
CA ARG A 24 18.53 -13.14 1.07
C ARG A 24 17.63 -14.26 0.55
N TYR A 25 18.09 -15.51 0.57
CA TYR A 25 17.27 -16.67 0.20
C TYR A 25 16.08 -16.87 1.14
N ARG A 26 16.24 -16.67 2.47
CA ARG A 26 15.12 -16.76 3.42
C ARG A 26 14.04 -15.70 3.20
N ILE A 27 14.41 -14.50 2.74
CA ILE A 27 13.47 -13.44 2.38
C ILE A 27 12.78 -13.75 1.04
N ALA A 28 13.52 -14.32 0.08
CA ALA A 28 12.97 -14.74 -1.22
C ALA A 28 12.13 -16.03 -1.16
N ALA A 29 12.26 -16.84 -0.10
CA ALA A 29 11.56 -18.11 0.08
C ALA A 29 10.23 -17.99 0.86
N GLN A 30 9.81 -16.78 1.26
CA GLN A 30 8.49 -16.59 1.82
C GLN A 30 7.45 -16.77 0.70
N THR A 31 6.52 -17.71 0.89
CA THR A 31 5.37 -17.96 -0.01
C THR A 31 4.34 -16.81 -0.01
N CYS A 32 4.61 -15.78 0.78
CA CYS A 32 3.78 -14.60 0.96
C CYS A 32 4.63 -13.35 1.19
N MET A 33 4.06 -12.17 0.93
CA MET A 33 4.67 -10.86 1.22
C MET A 33 3.81 -10.10 2.24
N THR A 34 4.43 -9.44 3.20
CA THR A 34 3.77 -8.46 4.07
C THR A 34 3.57 -7.14 3.33
N ILE A 35 2.64 -6.29 3.79
CA ILE A 35 2.41 -4.96 3.22
C ILE A 35 3.70 -4.10 3.23
N ALA A 36 4.47 -4.18 4.32
CA ALA A 36 5.76 -3.49 4.41
C ALA A 36 6.75 -3.98 3.33
N GLN A 37 6.80 -5.28 3.07
CA GLN A 37 7.62 -5.84 2.00
C GLN A 37 7.13 -5.45 0.61
N VAL A 38 5.82 -5.37 0.39
CA VAL A 38 5.23 -4.90 -0.88
C VAL A 38 5.63 -3.45 -1.15
N ASN A 39 5.55 -2.59 -0.14
CA ASN A 39 5.89 -1.16 -0.27
C ASN A 39 7.40 -0.94 -0.48
N ALA A 40 8.23 -1.73 0.21
CA ALA A 40 9.69 -1.67 0.16
C ALA A 40 10.30 -2.43 -1.04
N ASP A 41 9.52 -3.22 -1.79
CA ASP A 41 10.04 -3.96 -2.94
C ASP A 41 10.56 -2.97 -4.00
N PRO A 42 11.74 -3.23 -4.61
CA PRO A 42 12.26 -2.40 -5.69
C PRO A 42 11.37 -2.38 -6.94
N ARG A 43 10.47 -3.36 -7.10
CA ARG A 43 9.48 -3.43 -8.18
C ARG A 43 8.22 -2.65 -7.78
N CYS A 44 7.42 -2.28 -8.79
CA CYS A 44 6.12 -1.67 -8.53
C CYS A 44 5.06 -2.78 -8.41
N LEU A 45 4.58 -2.99 -7.19
CA LEU A 45 3.65 -4.05 -6.83
C LEU A 45 2.29 -3.45 -6.48
N TYR A 46 1.21 -4.18 -6.79
CA TYR A 46 -0.17 -3.81 -6.48
C TYR A 46 -0.87 -4.98 -5.81
N ILE A 47 -1.81 -4.68 -4.91
CA ILE A 47 -2.57 -5.68 -4.16
C ILE A 47 -3.96 -5.81 -4.81
N LEU A 48 -4.37 -7.04 -5.11
CA LEU A 48 -5.68 -7.37 -5.65
C LEU A 48 -6.19 -8.63 -4.96
N ASN A 49 -7.28 -8.53 -4.19
CA ASN A 49 -7.91 -9.63 -3.47
C ASN A 49 -6.90 -10.49 -2.69
N SER A 50 -6.06 -9.83 -1.88
CA SER A 50 -4.99 -10.46 -1.07
C SER A 50 -3.87 -11.13 -1.88
N LYS A 51 -3.78 -10.88 -3.19
CA LYS A 51 -2.67 -11.31 -4.05
C LYS A 51 -1.87 -10.11 -4.52
N VAL A 52 -0.59 -10.30 -4.74
CA VAL A 52 0.36 -9.26 -5.15
C VAL A 52 0.73 -9.47 -6.60
N TYR A 53 0.60 -8.42 -7.39
CA TYR A 53 0.91 -8.41 -8.83
C TYR A 53 1.91 -7.31 -9.15
N GLN A 54 2.85 -7.58 -10.04
CA GLN A 54 3.79 -6.60 -10.54
C GLN A 54 3.23 -5.88 -11.77
N LYS A 55 3.22 -4.56 -11.78
CA LYS A 55 2.86 -3.80 -12.98
C LYS A 55 3.62 -2.48 -13.06
N GLY A 56 4.13 -2.14 -14.25
CA GLY A 56 4.95 -0.94 -14.42
C GLY A 56 6.28 -1.01 -13.65
N SER A 57 6.83 0.15 -13.33
CA SER A 57 8.04 0.32 -12.51
C SER A 57 7.87 1.52 -11.55
N ARG A 58 8.74 1.65 -10.54
CA ARG A 58 8.68 2.79 -9.61
C ARG A 58 8.92 4.14 -10.30
N THR A 59 9.53 4.14 -11.48
CA THR A 59 9.78 5.32 -12.31
C THR A 59 8.76 5.49 -13.44
N ASN A 60 7.96 4.47 -13.73
CA ASN A 60 6.90 4.48 -14.74
C ASN A 60 5.67 3.75 -14.17
N LEU A 61 4.87 4.50 -13.41
CA LEU A 61 3.71 3.99 -12.70
C LEU A 61 2.63 3.52 -13.69
N HIS A 62 1.97 2.41 -13.37
CA HIS A 62 0.87 1.98 -14.20
C HIS A 62 -0.35 2.88 -13.97
N ARG A 63 -0.72 3.68 -14.99
CA ARG A 63 -1.85 4.63 -14.92
C ARG A 63 -1.78 5.59 -13.73
N ASN A 64 -0.57 6.00 -13.36
CA ASN A 64 -0.30 6.90 -12.22
C ASN A 64 -0.75 6.37 -10.85
N HIS A 65 -1.08 5.07 -10.72
CA HIS A 65 -1.36 4.47 -9.42
C HIS A 65 -0.05 4.20 -8.66
N PRO A 66 0.06 4.62 -7.38
CA PRO A 66 1.27 4.43 -6.59
C PRO A 66 1.52 2.94 -6.31
N CYS A 67 2.80 2.55 -6.28
CA CYS A 67 3.20 1.20 -5.89
C CYS A 67 2.78 0.92 -4.43
N GLY A 68 2.28 -0.28 -4.16
CA GLY A 68 1.78 -0.70 -2.85
C GLY A 68 0.28 -0.49 -2.65
N MET A 69 -0.39 0.18 -3.59
CA MET A 69 -1.83 0.38 -3.57
C MET A 69 -2.60 -0.95 -3.64
N ASP A 70 -3.67 -1.04 -2.86
CA ASP A 70 -4.74 -2.03 -3.07
C ASP A 70 -5.68 -1.52 -4.16
N VAL A 71 -5.67 -2.21 -5.30
CA VAL A 71 -6.44 -1.89 -6.50
C VAL A 71 -7.69 -2.74 -6.64
N SER A 72 -8.07 -3.50 -5.60
CA SER A 72 -9.20 -4.45 -5.64
C SER A 72 -10.54 -3.78 -5.99
N SER A 73 -10.73 -2.53 -5.58
CA SER A 73 -11.93 -1.74 -5.88
C SER A 73 -11.85 -0.97 -7.20
N ILE A 74 -10.66 -0.85 -7.79
CA ILE A 74 -10.39 0.04 -8.93
C ILE A 74 -10.31 -0.76 -10.23
N ILE A 75 -9.89 -2.03 -10.17
CA ILE A 75 -9.77 -2.88 -11.36
C ILE A 75 -11.17 -3.18 -11.91
N PRO A 76 -11.50 -2.73 -13.14
CA PRO A 76 -12.78 -3.04 -13.74
C PRO A 76 -12.90 -4.53 -13.99
N GLY A 77 -14.13 -5.07 -13.88
CA GLY A 77 -14.39 -6.51 -14.01
C GLY A 77 -13.86 -7.13 -15.31
N ASN A 78 -13.74 -6.35 -16.40
CA ASN A 78 -13.16 -6.81 -17.66
C ASN A 78 -11.68 -7.27 -17.55
N HIS A 79 -10.90 -6.69 -16.64
CA HIS A 79 -9.53 -7.13 -16.38
C HIS A 79 -9.48 -8.49 -15.64
N LEU A 80 -10.55 -8.82 -14.92
CA LEU A 80 -10.72 -10.12 -14.26
C LEU A 80 -11.24 -11.18 -15.24
N THR A 81 -12.06 -10.80 -16.24
CA THR A 81 -12.57 -11.74 -17.27
C THR A 81 -11.47 -12.36 -18.13
N ASN A 82 -10.33 -11.67 -18.28
CA ASN A 82 -9.18 -12.14 -19.04
C ASN A 82 -7.93 -12.17 -18.13
N PHE A 83 -8.05 -12.90 -17.02
CA PHE A 83 -7.03 -13.03 -15.99
C PHE A 83 -5.63 -13.35 -16.58
N ILE A 84 -5.56 -14.26 -17.55
CA ILE A 84 -4.28 -14.68 -18.17
C ILE A 84 -3.60 -13.56 -18.99
N LYS A 85 -4.36 -12.58 -19.48
CA LYS A 85 -3.80 -11.48 -20.29
C LYS A 85 -3.30 -10.33 -19.41
N TYR A 86 -3.98 -10.07 -18.29
CA TYR A 86 -3.77 -8.85 -17.51
C TYR A 86 -3.07 -9.08 -16.17
N LEU A 87 -3.29 -10.24 -15.53
CA LEU A 87 -2.84 -10.56 -14.18
C LEU A 87 -1.80 -11.67 -14.15
N ASP A 88 -1.96 -12.71 -14.96
CA ASP A 88 -0.88 -13.66 -15.27
C ASP A 88 -0.01 -13.09 -16.42
N PRO A 89 1.33 -13.25 -16.46
CA PRO A 89 2.28 -13.85 -15.52
C PRO A 89 2.76 -12.90 -14.41
N ASN A 90 2.02 -11.82 -14.14
CA ASN A 90 2.45 -10.75 -13.25
C ASN A 90 2.26 -11.09 -11.76
N TYR A 91 1.73 -12.28 -11.43
CA TYR A 91 1.58 -12.73 -10.05
C TYR A 91 2.94 -12.88 -9.37
N VAL A 92 3.07 -12.31 -8.17
CA VAL A 92 4.31 -12.34 -7.39
C VAL A 92 4.17 -13.22 -6.16
N ALA A 93 3.16 -12.98 -5.32
CA ALA A 93 2.95 -13.69 -4.07
C ALA A 93 1.53 -13.45 -3.52
N ASN A 94 1.13 -14.23 -2.52
CA ASN A 94 -0.02 -13.88 -1.68
C ASN A 94 0.41 -12.86 -0.61
N ILE A 95 -0.51 -12.06 -0.09
CA ILE A 95 -0.24 -11.32 1.15
C ILE A 95 -0.14 -12.32 2.30
N CYS A 96 0.86 -12.14 3.17
CA CYS A 96 0.94 -12.95 4.38
C CYS A 96 -0.33 -12.72 5.18
N SER A 97 -1.15 -13.76 5.30
CA SER A 97 -2.21 -13.79 6.30
C SER A 97 -1.50 -13.66 7.63
N VAL A 98 -1.50 -12.47 8.22
CA VAL A 98 -1.29 -12.35 9.65
C VAL A 98 -2.42 -13.17 10.27
N SER A 99 -2.12 -14.41 10.62
CA SER A 99 -2.91 -15.14 11.60
C SER A 99 -3.17 -14.16 12.75
N PRO A 100 -4.43 -13.93 13.18
CA PRO A 100 -4.71 -12.97 14.24
C PRO A 100 -3.91 -13.41 15.47
N SER A 101 -2.85 -12.66 15.76
CA SER A 101 -1.99 -12.89 16.92
C SER A 101 -2.53 -12.08 18.09
N PRO A 102 -2.49 -12.64 19.30
CA PRO A 102 -3.58 -13.32 19.97
C PRO A 102 -4.51 -12.37 20.75
N THR A 103 -5.74 -12.84 20.94
CA THR A 103 -6.56 -12.67 22.15
C THR A 103 -6.50 -11.30 22.87
N ALA A 104 -7.46 -10.43 22.55
CA ALA A 104 -7.96 -9.50 23.56
C ALA A 104 -8.68 -10.32 24.66
N THR A 105 -7.99 -10.61 25.76
CA THR A 105 -8.56 -11.22 26.98
C THR A 105 -9.27 -10.14 27.81
N PRO A 106 -10.22 -10.52 28.68
CA PRO A 106 -11.65 -10.56 28.46
C PRO A 106 -12.39 -9.23 28.78
N THR A 107 -13.58 -9.14 28.20
CA THR A 107 -14.75 -8.34 28.57
C THR A 107 -14.73 -7.72 29.97
N ARG A 108 -14.71 -6.38 30.04
CA ARG A 108 -15.41 -5.67 31.11
C ARG A 108 -16.79 -5.26 30.60
N THR A 109 -17.78 -5.74 31.33
CA THR A 109 -19.23 -5.47 31.36
C THR A 109 -19.74 -4.28 30.53
N PRO A 110 -20.83 -4.44 29.74
CA PRO A 110 -21.39 -3.37 28.91
C PRO A 110 -21.97 -2.24 29.79
N THR A 111 -21.34 -1.07 29.72
CA THR A 111 -21.98 0.20 30.11
C THR A 111 -22.83 0.66 28.92
N PRO A 112 -24.07 1.16 29.12
CA PRO A 112 -25.03 1.34 28.03
C PRO A 112 -24.47 2.27 26.94
N ILE A 113 -24.63 1.81 25.68
CA ILE A 113 -24.33 2.55 24.46
C ILE A 113 -25.05 3.89 24.54
N ARG A 114 -24.29 4.96 24.79
CA ARG A 114 -24.71 6.29 24.38
C ARG A 114 -24.48 6.34 22.87
N THR A 115 -25.57 6.40 22.12
CA THR A 115 -25.59 6.85 20.73
C THR A 115 -24.63 8.04 20.61
N PRO A 116 -23.53 7.94 19.84
CA PRO A 116 -22.65 9.08 19.68
C PRO A 116 -23.45 10.16 18.95
N THR A 117 -23.75 11.22 19.70
CA THR A 117 -24.10 12.54 19.18
C THR A 117 -23.10 12.89 18.07
N PRO A 118 -23.54 13.40 16.90
CA PRO A 118 -22.64 13.74 15.82
C PRO A 118 -21.66 14.81 16.30
N THR A 119 -20.44 14.40 16.61
CA THR A 119 -19.33 15.31 16.82
C THR A 119 -19.00 15.87 15.44
N SER A 120 -19.09 17.20 15.31
CA SER A 120 -18.75 17.93 14.08
C SER A 120 -17.50 17.33 13.43
N PRO A 121 -17.52 17.03 12.12
CA PRO A 121 -16.38 16.44 11.46
C PRO A 121 -15.22 17.42 11.55
N SER A 122 -14.13 17.00 12.19
CA SER A 122 -12.83 17.58 11.93
C SER A 122 -12.55 17.28 10.47
N VAL A 123 -12.61 18.29 9.60
CA VAL A 123 -12.31 18.12 8.17
C VAL A 123 -10.85 17.68 8.08
N ILE A 124 -10.62 16.41 7.79
CA ILE A 124 -9.27 15.88 7.55
C ILE A 124 -8.94 16.21 6.09
N PRO A 125 -7.89 16.98 5.79
CA PRO A 125 -7.49 17.21 4.41
C PRO A 125 -7.21 15.87 3.73
N GLY A 126 -7.81 15.64 2.56
CA GLY A 126 -7.74 14.36 1.87
C GLY A 126 -8.90 13.40 2.14
N ASP A 127 -9.82 13.70 3.07
CA ASP A 127 -11.06 12.93 3.30
C ASP A 127 -12.20 13.50 2.43
N ALA A 128 -12.34 12.99 1.22
CA ALA A 128 -13.28 13.51 0.23
C ALA A 128 -14.70 12.98 0.45
N ASN A 129 -14.86 11.79 1.04
CA ASN A 129 -16.18 11.25 1.35
C ASN A 129 -16.67 11.62 2.76
N ASN A 130 -15.83 12.30 3.55
CA ASN A 130 -16.08 12.76 4.90
C ASN A 130 -16.45 11.59 5.84
N ASP A 131 -15.80 10.43 5.67
CA ASP A 131 -15.99 9.23 6.48
C ASP A 131 -15.05 9.17 7.71
N GLY A 132 -14.20 10.18 7.87
CA GLY A 132 -13.24 10.32 8.96
C GLY A 132 -11.95 9.53 8.74
N ARG A 133 -11.68 9.08 7.52
CA ARG A 133 -10.46 8.34 7.14
C ARG A 133 -9.94 8.87 5.82
N VAL A 134 -8.62 8.91 5.65
CA VAL A 134 -7.99 9.26 4.36
C VAL A 134 -7.41 8.01 3.73
N ASN A 135 -8.09 7.49 2.72
CA ASN A 135 -7.76 6.19 2.13
C ASN A 135 -7.93 6.17 0.60
N GLY A 136 -7.91 4.98 0.01
CA GLY A 136 -8.02 4.80 -1.44
C GLY A 136 -9.35 5.25 -2.03
N VAL A 137 -10.42 5.31 -1.25
CA VAL A 137 -11.74 5.80 -1.68
C VAL A 137 -11.67 7.30 -1.98
N ASP A 138 -11.00 8.09 -1.15
CA ASP A 138 -10.85 9.53 -1.35
C ASP A 138 -10.01 9.86 -2.57
N TYR A 139 -8.97 9.06 -2.83
CA TYR A 139 -8.18 9.16 -4.05
C TYR A 139 -9.03 8.95 -5.31
N VAL A 140 -9.96 7.99 -5.28
CA VAL A 140 -10.86 7.76 -6.43
C VAL A 140 -11.74 8.99 -6.67
N ILE A 141 -12.21 9.64 -5.61
CA ILE A 141 -12.98 10.88 -5.72
C ILE A 141 -12.12 11.97 -6.35
N TRP A 142 -10.94 12.26 -5.79
CA TRP A 142 -10.00 13.23 -6.37
C TRP A 142 -9.69 12.93 -7.84
N ASN A 143 -9.35 11.68 -8.17
CA ASN A 143 -8.98 11.29 -9.53
C ASN A 143 -10.15 11.41 -10.52
N THR A 144 -11.38 11.19 -10.06
CA THR A 144 -12.59 11.35 -10.89
C THR A 144 -12.82 12.81 -11.29
N HIS A 145 -12.39 13.73 -10.44
CA HIS A 145 -12.57 15.17 -10.63
C HIS A 145 -11.30 15.90 -11.07
N TYR A 146 -10.18 15.18 -11.26
CA TYR A 146 -8.90 15.76 -11.65
C TYR A 146 -9.01 16.62 -12.92
N GLY A 147 -8.47 17.84 -12.84
CA GLY A 147 -8.51 18.84 -13.91
C GLY A 147 -9.80 19.66 -13.98
N GLN A 148 -10.78 19.39 -13.12
CA GLN A 148 -11.97 20.25 -13.00
C GLN A 148 -11.60 21.56 -12.31
N THR A 149 -12.20 22.66 -12.77
CA THR A 149 -12.01 24.01 -12.25
C THR A 149 -13.36 24.72 -12.08
N GLY A 150 -13.39 25.75 -11.23
CA GLY A 150 -14.59 26.52 -10.94
C GLY A 150 -15.27 26.05 -9.66
N SER A 151 -16.51 25.58 -9.73
CA SER A 151 -17.31 25.16 -8.57
C SER A 151 -16.96 23.75 -8.09
N VAL A 152 -15.69 23.54 -7.72
CA VAL A 152 -15.18 22.33 -7.09
C VAL A 152 -14.89 22.59 -5.61
N GLY A 153 -14.79 21.53 -4.81
CA GLY A 153 -14.50 21.63 -3.38
C GLY A 153 -13.94 20.32 -2.83
N PRO A 154 -13.73 20.19 -1.51
CA PRO A 154 -13.06 19.04 -0.90
C PRO A 154 -13.75 17.70 -1.20
N ALA A 155 -15.09 17.70 -1.30
CA ALA A 155 -15.87 16.52 -1.67
C ALA A 155 -15.65 16.06 -3.12
N MET A 156 -14.99 16.88 -3.94
CA MET A 156 -14.55 16.58 -5.29
C MET A 156 -13.02 16.53 -5.38
N GLY A 157 -12.32 16.54 -4.26
CA GLY A 157 -10.86 16.50 -4.22
C GLY A 157 -10.15 17.84 -4.33
N ASP A 158 -10.83 18.99 -4.27
CA ASP A 158 -10.16 20.30 -4.08
C ASP A 158 -9.92 20.52 -2.58
N PHE A 159 -8.85 19.93 -2.07
CA PHE A 159 -8.54 19.90 -0.64
C PHE A 159 -7.86 21.18 -0.15
N ASN A 160 -7.29 21.98 -1.06
CA ASN A 160 -6.77 23.32 -0.73
C ASN A 160 -7.77 24.45 -1.01
N THR A 161 -8.97 24.14 -1.48
CA THR A 161 -10.03 25.10 -1.84
C THR A 161 -9.60 26.16 -2.85
N SER A 162 -8.72 25.78 -3.78
CA SER A 162 -8.21 26.67 -4.82
C SER A 162 -9.20 26.93 -5.95
N GLY A 163 -10.31 26.18 -6.00
CA GLY A 163 -11.23 26.16 -7.14
C GLY A 163 -10.70 25.32 -8.30
N ALA A 164 -9.70 24.46 -8.07
CA ALA A 164 -9.18 23.49 -9.01
C ALA A 164 -8.90 22.17 -8.29
N VAL A 165 -9.10 21.04 -8.98
CA VAL A 165 -8.69 19.71 -8.51
C VAL A 165 -7.43 19.31 -9.26
N ASP A 166 -6.27 19.45 -8.64
CA ASP A 166 -4.98 19.29 -9.33
C ASP A 166 -3.93 18.50 -8.53
N GLY A 167 -2.67 18.59 -8.97
CA GLY A 167 -1.55 17.89 -8.36
C GLY A 167 -1.22 18.36 -6.95
N VAL A 168 -1.59 19.58 -6.57
CA VAL A 168 -1.43 20.08 -5.19
C VAL A 168 -2.35 19.31 -4.25
N ASP A 169 -3.59 19.05 -4.67
CA ASP A 169 -4.56 18.28 -3.90
C ASP A 169 -4.15 16.82 -3.74
N TYR A 170 -3.54 16.23 -4.77
CA TYR A 170 -2.93 14.90 -4.67
C TYR A 170 -1.90 14.82 -3.54
N VAL A 171 -1.03 15.84 -3.43
CA VAL A 171 -0.01 15.88 -2.37
C VAL A 171 -0.68 16.00 -1.00
N ILE A 172 -1.76 16.77 -0.88
CA ILE A 172 -2.52 16.91 0.37
C ILE A 172 -3.11 15.56 0.79
N TRP A 173 -3.81 14.87 -0.10
CA TRP A 173 -4.30 13.51 0.17
C TRP A 173 -3.16 12.55 0.55
N PHE A 174 -2.05 12.58 -0.21
CA PHE A 174 -0.92 11.68 0.03
C PHE A 174 -0.29 11.86 1.41
N VAL A 175 -0.14 13.11 1.87
CA VAL A 175 0.41 13.43 3.20
C VAL A 175 -0.49 12.93 4.34
N HIS A 176 -1.80 12.86 4.11
CA HIS A 176 -2.76 12.44 5.12
C HIS A 176 -3.17 10.97 4.99
N TYR A 177 -2.69 10.25 3.97
CA TYR A 177 -3.06 8.85 3.71
C TYR A 177 -2.77 7.93 4.91
N GLY A 178 -3.81 7.21 5.34
CA GLY A 178 -3.78 6.27 6.46
C GLY A 178 -4.10 6.87 7.83
N GLN A 179 -4.44 8.17 7.90
CA GLN A 179 -5.12 8.78 9.05
C GLN A 179 -6.57 8.31 9.12
#